data_AF-A0A813DHN7-F1
#
_entry.id   AF-A0A813DHN7-F1
#
_cell.length_a   1.000
_cell.length_b   1.000
_cell.length_c   1.000
_cell.angle_alpha   90.00
_cell.angle_beta   90.00
_cell.angle_gamma   90.00
#
_symmetry.space_group_name_H-M   'P 1'
#
loop_
_entity.id
_entity.type
_entity.pdbx_description
1 polymer ?
#
loop_
_entity_poly.entity_id
_entity_poly.type
_entity_poly.pdbx_seq_one_letter_code
_entity_poly.pdbx_strand_id
1 'polypeptide(L)'
;VLKEADAASCFLQLLQGVDYIHSKRIVHRDLKPANLLLKSEGQLLLVITDFNCAKQIGDSGARMLTERGTHHFSAPELRFGRLWNERIDIWSSGLCLYYMLRGELAFNIMDRETAKYMIQYARVPAV
;
A
#
# COMPACT_ATOMS: atom_id res chain seq x y z
N VAL A 1 -13.81 5.23 12.37
CA VAL A 1 -12.83 6.23 11.87
C VAL A 1 -11.89 6.58 13.03
N LEU A 2 -10.59 6.63 12.81
CA LEU A 2 -9.61 6.95 13.85
C LEU A 2 -9.50 8.46 14.04
N LYS A 3 -9.12 8.90 15.25
CA LYS A 3 -8.69 10.29 15.47
C LYS A 3 -7.38 10.53 14.74
N GLU A 4 -7.11 11.77 14.36
CA GLU A 4 -5.91 12.14 13.60
C GLU A 4 -4.61 11.70 14.30
N ALA A 5 -4.52 11.88 15.62
CA ALA A 5 -3.36 11.44 16.40
C ALA A 5 -3.14 9.91 16.35
N ASP A 6 -4.23 9.13 16.45
CA ASP A 6 -4.17 7.67 16.39
C ASP A 6 -3.83 7.20 14.97
N ALA A 7 -4.42 7.84 13.94
CA ALA A 7 -4.14 7.57 12.54
C ALA A 7 -2.68 7.88 12.19
N ALA A 8 -2.14 9.00 12.67
CA ALA A 8 -0.74 9.39 12.48
C ALA A 8 0.21 8.40 13.16
N SER A 9 -0.10 7.97 14.39
CA SER A 9 0.66 6.95 15.12
C SER A 9 0.68 5.60 14.39
N CYS A 10 -0.49 5.13 13.94
CA CYS A 10 -0.60 3.92 13.12
C CYS A 10 0.17 4.04 11.81
N PHE A 11 0.04 5.18 11.11
CA PHE A 11 0.67 5.38 9.82
C PHE A 11 2.20 5.42 9.92
N LEU A 12 2.74 6.03 10.99
CA LEU A 12 4.17 5.98 11.27
C LEU A 12 4.66 4.53 11.44
N GLN A 13 3.94 3.73 12.24
CA GLN A 13 4.28 2.31 12.45
C GLN A 13 4.15 1.49 11.16
N LEU A 14 3.14 1.76 10.34
CA LEU A 14 2.99 1.15 9.02
C LEU A 14 4.19 1.46 8.14
N LEU A 15 4.60 2.73 8.03
CA LEU A 15 5.75 3.12 7.22
C LEU A 15 7.06 2.51 7.74
N GLN A 16 7.25 2.40 9.05
CA GLN A 16 8.40 1.71 9.64
C GLN A 16 8.42 0.22 9.27
N GLY A 17 7.27 -0.45 9.32
CA GLY A 17 7.16 -1.84 8.90
C GLY A 17 7.40 -2.04 7.41
N VAL A 18 6.88 -1.12 6.57
CA VAL A 18 7.09 -1.11 5.12
C VAL A 18 8.57 -0.88 4.78
N ASP A 19 9.21 0.12 5.38
CA ASP A 19 10.64 0.38 5.22
C ASP A 19 11.48 -0.84 5.60
N TYR A 20 11.14 -1.50 6.71
CA TYR A 20 11.82 -2.72 7.12
C TYR A 20 11.71 -3.83 6.07
N ILE A 21 10.51 -4.17 5.57
CA ILE A 21 10.37 -5.24 4.57
C ILE A 21 11.01 -4.87 3.23
N HIS A 22 10.95 -3.60 2.83
CA HIS A 22 11.61 -3.09 1.62
C HIS A 22 13.14 -3.18 1.73
N SER A 23 13.71 -2.94 2.93
CA SER A 23 15.14 -3.15 3.20
C SER A 23 15.57 -4.62 3.00
N LYS A 24 14.65 -5.57 3.18
CA LYS A 24 14.84 -7.01 2.91
C LYS A 24 14.52 -7.40 1.47
N ARG A 25 14.28 -6.41 0.60
CA ARG A 25 13.85 -6.59 -0.80
C ARG A 25 12.53 -7.34 -0.93
N ILE A 26 11.65 -7.24 0.07
CA ILE A 26 10.33 -7.85 0.06
C ILE A 26 9.30 -6.76 -0.20
N VAL A 27 8.46 -6.96 -1.22
CA VAL A 27 7.29 -6.12 -1.49
C VAL A 27 6.04 -6.89 -1.10
N HIS A 28 5.17 -6.28 -0.29
CA HIS A 28 4.01 -6.95 0.28
C HIS A 28 2.90 -7.18 -0.74
N ARG A 29 2.61 -6.17 -1.58
CA ARG A 29 1.62 -6.21 -2.69
C ARG A 29 0.15 -6.42 -2.29
N ASP A 30 -0.16 -6.41 -1.00
CA ASP A 30 -1.54 -6.55 -0.50
C ASP A 30 -1.72 -5.81 0.83
N LEU A 31 -1.07 -4.65 0.97
CA LEU A 31 -1.31 -3.77 2.12
C LEU A 31 -2.73 -3.20 2.00
N LYS A 32 -3.53 -3.48 3.02
CA LYS A 32 -4.94 -3.06 3.13
C LYS A 32 -5.32 -3.09 4.61
N PRO A 33 -6.36 -2.36 5.04
CA PRO A 33 -6.77 -2.32 6.44
C PRO A 33 -6.99 -3.70 7.07
N ALA A 34 -7.52 -4.67 6.32
CA ALA A 34 -7.73 -6.04 6.81
C ALA A 34 -6.42 -6.81 7.14
N ASN A 35 -5.29 -6.39 6.57
CA ASN A 35 -3.96 -6.98 6.82
C ASN A 35 -3.13 -6.16 7.82
N LEU A 36 -3.73 -5.12 8.43
CA LEU A 36 -3.11 -4.29 9.47
C LEU A 36 -3.81 -4.57 10.80
N LEU A 37 -3.20 -5.42 11.63
CA LEU A 37 -3.76 -5.74 12.94
C LEU A 37 -3.38 -4.67 13.96
N LEU A 38 -4.33 -4.33 14.82
CA LEU A 38 -4.12 -3.38 15.92
C LEU A 38 -4.22 -4.13 17.25
N LYS A 39 -3.17 -4.04 18.06
CA LYS A 39 -3.22 -4.45 19.47
C LYS A 39 -3.57 -3.23 20.33
N SER A 40 -4.63 -3.34 21.12
CA SER A 40 -5.22 -2.25 21.91
C SER A 40 -4.91 -2.31 23.41
N GLU A 41 -4.09 -3.25 23.88
CA GLU A 41 -3.66 -3.30 25.28
C GLU A 41 -2.50 -2.32 25.51
N GLY A 42 -2.84 -1.09 25.93
CA GLY A 42 -1.88 -0.02 26.19
C GLY A 42 -1.66 0.86 24.97
N GLN A 43 -0.40 1.04 24.54
CA GLN A 43 -0.08 1.82 23.35
C GLN A 43 -0.55 1.09 22.10
N LEU A 44 -1.24 1.83 21.20
CA LEU A 44 -1.73 1.30 19.93
C LEU A 44 -0.56 0.76 19.09
N LEU A 45 -0.50 -0.55 18.92
CA LEU A 45 0.54 -1.23 18.14
C LEU A 45 -0.04 -1.75 16.84
N LEU A 46 0.52 -1.33 15.71
CA LEU A 46 0.16 -1.79 14.38
C LEU A 46 1.12 -2.88 13.90
N VAL A 47 0.56 -3.98 13.41
CA VAL A 47 1.30 -5.13 12.88
C VAL A 47 0.88 -5.41 11.45
N ILE A 48 1.84 -5.46 10.54
CA ILE A 48 1.64 -5.88 9.15
C ILE A 48 1.57 -7.41 9.11
N THR A 49 0.54 -7.96 8.44
CA THR A 49 0.27 -9.40 8.37
C THR A 49 -0.05 -9.86 6.95
N ASP A 50 -0.15 -11.18 6.76
CA ASP A 50 -0.53 -11.82 5.49
C ASP A 50 0.41 -11.55 4.30
N PHE A 51 1.57 -12.21 4.34
CA PHE A 51 2.59 -12.16 3.28
C PHE A 51 2.31 -13.13 2.12
N ASN A 52 1.11 -13.69 1.98
CA ASN A 52 0.82 -14.65 0.90
C ASN A 52 0.96 -14.06 -0.51
N CYS A 53 0.73 -12.75 -0.63
CA CYS A 53 0.95 -12.01 -1.86
C CYS A 53 2.37 -11.42 -1.96
N ALA A 54 3.23 -11.54 -0.95
CA ALA A 54 4.53 -10.90 -0.96
C ALA A 54 5.47 -11.47 -2.04
N LYS A 55 6.44 -10.68 -2.46
CA LYS A 55 7.47 -11.07 -3.42
C LYS A 55 8.81 -10.50 -3.03
N GLN A 56 9.82 -11.37 -2.96
CA GLN A 56 11.20 -10.95 -2.89
C GLN A 56 11.69 -10.54 -4.30
N ILE A 57 12.24 -9.33 -4.41
CA ILE A 57 12.78 -8.76 -5.64
C ILE A 57 14.30 -8.97 -5.65
N GLY A 58 14.86 -9.41 -6.78
CA GLY A 58 16.31 -9.57 -6.94
C GLY A 58 17.06 -8.24 -7.10
N ASP A 59 18.39 -8.31 -7.18
CA ASP A 59 19.29 -7.14 -7.22
C ASP A 59 19.09 -6.22 -8.43
N SER A 60 18.48 -6.70 -9.51
CA SER A 60 18.28 -5.95 -10.75
C SER A 60 17.18 -4.88 -10.70
N GLY A 61 16.69 -4.50 -9.51
CA GLY A 61 15.62 -3.49 -9.37
C GLY A 61 14.37 -3.87 -10.14
N ALA A 62 14.06 -5.18 -10.14
CA ALA A 62 13.22 -5.78 -11.15
C ALA A 62 11.81 -5.19 -11.15
N ARG A 63 11.50 -4.53 -12.27
CA ARG A 63 10.15 -4.13 -12.64
C ARG A 63 9.36 -5.38 -13.04
N MET A 64 8.22 -5.59 -12.41
CA MET A 64 7.45 -6.83 -12.55
C MET A 64 6.12 -6.59 -13.28
N LEU A 65 5.56 -7.66 -13.86
CA LEU A 65 4.27 -7.63 -14.60
C LEU A 65 3.17 -8.50 -13.96
N THR A 66 3.47 -9.20 -12.85
CA THR A 66 2.51 -10.14 -12.25
C THR A 66 1.44 -9.40 -11.45
N GLU A 67 0.17 -9.63 -11.78
CA GLU A 67 -0.98 -9.15 -11.01
C GLU A 67 -1.39 -10.17 -9.94
N ARG A 68 -1.37 -9.77 -8.66
CA ARG A 68 -1.89 -10.50 -7.48
C ARG A 68 -2.26 -9.50 -6.39
N GLY A 69 -3.23 -9.82 -5.54
CA GLY A 69 -3.65 -9.00 -4.39
C GLY A 69 -5.08 -8.46 -4.50
N THR A 70 -5.50 -7.69 -3.50
CA THR A 70 -6.84 -7.08 -3.43
C THR A 70 -6.87 -5.76 -4.19
N HIS A 71 -7.79 -5.64 -5.14
CA HIS A 71 -7.78 -4.54 -6.10
C HIS A 71 -8.07 -3.16 -5.52
N HIS A 72 -8.74 -3.02 -4.37
CA HIS A 72 -9.20 -1.72 -3.82
C HIS A 72 -8.12 -0.86 -3.17
N PHE A 73 -6.97 -1.43 -2.82
CA PHE A 73 -5.84 -0.72 -2.23
C PHE A 73 -4.58 -0.76 -3.12
N SER A 74 -4.67 -1.47 -4.24
CA SER A 74 -3.53 -1.67 -5.15
C SER A 74 -3.15 -0.39 -5.88
N ALA A 75 -1.85 -0.19 -6.08
CA ALA A 75 -1.35 0.83 -7.00
C ALA A 75 -1.86 0.58 -8.42
N PRO A 76 -2.17 1.65 -9.19
CA PRO A 76 -2.77 1.49 -10.49
C PRO A 76 -1.81 0.78 -11.49
N GLU A 77 -0.50 1.01 -11.41
CA GLU A 77 0.49 0.30 -12.22
C GLU A 77 0.49 -1.22 -11.97
N LEU A 78 0.28 -1.68 -10.74
CA LEU A 78 0.12 -3.10 -10.41
C LEU A 78 -1.17 -3.65 -11.03
N ARG A 79 -2.28 -2.91 -10.88
CA ARG A 79 -3.61 -3.31 -11.37
C ARG A 79 -3.67 -3.46 -12.89
N PHE A 80 -3.00 -2.59 -13.62
CA PHE A 80 -3.00 -2.61 -15.08
C PHE A 80 -1.86 -3.45 -15.67
N GLY A 81 -1.23 -4.31 -14.85
CA GLY A 81 -0.15 -5.19 -15.29
C GLY A 81 1.04 -4.40 -15.88
N ARG A 82 1.24 -3.16 -15.43
CA ARG A 82 2.40 -2.35 -15.82
C ARG A 82 3.58 -2.70 -14.94
N LEU A 83 4.75 -2.27 -15.39
CA LEU A 83 5.98 -2.35 -14.64
C LEU A 83 5.82 -1.65 -13.28
N TRP A 84 5.94 -2.41 -12.21
CA TRP A 84 5.86 -1.92 -10.83
C TRP A 84 7.13 -2.26 -10.03
N ASN A 85 7.35 -1.52 -8.94
CA ASN A 85 8.41 -1.75 -7.95
C ASN A 85 7.83 -1.63 -6.53
N GLU A 86 8.69 -1.52 -5.51
CA GLU A 86 8.29 -1.42 -4.09
C GLU A 86 7.37 -0.23 -3.77
N ARG A 87 7.33 0.80 -4.62
CA ARG A 87 6.48 1.99 -4.42
C ARG A 87 4.98 1.69 -4.42
N ILE A 88 4.56 0.53 -4.94
CA ILE A 88 3.16 0.10 -4.87
C ILE A 88 2.66 -0.07 -3.42
N ASP A 89 3.55 -0.43 -2.49
CA ASP A 89 3.22 -0.53 -1.07
C ASP A 89 3.07 0.85 -0.44
N ILE A 90 3.78 1.87 -0.94
CA ILE A 90 3.64 3.28 -0.51
C ILE A 90 2.27 3.83 -0.93
N TRP A 91 1.85 3.56 -2.16
CA TRP A 91 0.49 3.87 -2.63
C TRP A 91 -0.57 3.24 -1.71
N SER A 92 -0.44 1.94 -1.49
CA SER A 92 -1.36 1.17 -0.65
C SER A 92 -1.40 1.71 0.79
N SER A 93 -0.25 2.11 1.34
CA SER A 93 -0.14 2.74 2.66
C SER A 93 -0.89 4.08 2.73
N GLY A 94 -0.81 4.90 1.68
CA GLY A 94 -1.56 6.16 1.58
C GLY A 94 -3.08 5.92 1.55
N LEU A 95 -3.54 4.89 0.85
CA LEU A 95 -4.96 4.51 0.87
C LEU A 95 -5.40 3.97 2.24
N CYS A 96 -4.52 3.25 2.95
CA CYS A 96 -4.76 2.86 4.35
C CYS A 96 -4.90 4.08 5.27
N LEU A 97 -4.04 5.10 5.12
CA LEU A 97 -4.14 6.35 5.88
C LEU A 97 -5.48 7.06 5.63
N TYR A 98 -5.87 7.20 4.36
CA TYR A 98 -7.16 7.80 4.02
C TYR A 98 -8.31 7.00 4.67
N TYR A 99 -8.28 5.68 4.56
CA TYR A 99 -9.30 4.82 5.16
C TYR A 99 -9.35 4.96 6.69
N MET A 100 -8.20 5.05 7.36
CA MET A 100 -8.13 5.32 8.80
C MET A 100 -8.81 6.65 9.17
N LEU A 101 -8.60 7.70 8.38
CA LEU A 101 -9.12 9.05 8.61
C LEU A 101 -10.57 9.28 8.18
N ARG A 102 -11.09 8.48 7.24
CA ARG A 102 -12.42 8.71 6.62
C ARG A 102 -13.39 7.57 6.78
N GLY A 103 -12.91 6.35 7.01
CA GLY A 103 -13.73 5.13 7.07
C GLY A 103 -14.25 4.66 5.71
N GLU A 104 -13.84 5.28 4.62
CA GLU A 104 -14.25 4.99 3.24
C GLU A 104 -13.02 4.95 2.32
N LEU A 105 -13.18 4.40 1.11
CA LEU A 105 -12.10 4.38 0.12
C LEU A 105 -11.89 5.79 -0.46
N ALA A 106 -10.64 6.20 -0.62
CA ALA A 106 -10.30 7.49 -1.25
C ALA A 106 -10.83 7.59 -2.67
N PHE A 107 -10.81 6.45 -3.36
CA PHE A 107 -11.23 6.35 -4.74
C PHE A 107 -11.81 4.97 -5.01
N ASN A 108 -12.76 4.92 -5.94
CA ASN A 108 -13.18 3.66 -6.52
C ASN A 108 -12.17 3.23 -7.59
N ILE A 109 -11.05 2.64 -7.20
CA ILE A 109 -10.04 2.17 -8.15
C ILE A 109 -10.49 0.93 -8.97
N MET A 110 -11.68 0.41 -8.70
CA MET A 110 -12.33 -0.59 -9.54
C MET A 110 -12.96 0.05 -10.79
N ASP A 111 -13.27 1.35 -10.74
CA ASP A 111 -13.71 2.08 -11.91
C ASP A 111 -12.52 2.32 -12.87
N ARG A 112 -12.68 1.86 -14.12
CA ARG A 112 -11.60 1.90 -15.12
C ARG A 112 -11.18 3.33 -15.45
N GLU A 113 -12.11 4.28 -15.48
CA GLU A 113 -11.80 5.67 -15.83
C GLU A 113 -11.05 6.37 -14.69
N THR A 114 -11.49 6.18 -13.45
CA THR A 114 -10.78 6.62 -12.24
C THR A 114 -9.36 6.06 -12.21
N ALA A 115 -9.20 4.76 -12.47
CA ALA A 115 -7.89 4.12 -12.42
C ALA A 115 -6.98 4.54 -13.59
N LYS A 116 -7.52 4.78 -14.80
CA LYS A 116 -6.78 5.39 -15.92
C LYS A 116 -6.34 6.82 -15.61
N TYR A 117 -7.22 7.61 -15.02
CA TYR A 117 -6.92 8.97 -14.58
C TYR A 117 -5.73 8.95 -13.61
N MET A 118 -5.77 8.09 -12.58
CA MET A 118 -4.65 7.95 -11.64
C MET A 118 -3.34 7.59 -12.32
N ILE A 119 -3.35 6.66 -13.28
CA ILE A 119 -2.15 6.33 -14.05
C ILE A 119 -1.57 7.55 -14.79
N GLN A 120 -2.44 8.34 -15.41
CA GLN A 120 -2.03 9.48 -16.21
C GLN A 120 -1.34 10.54 -15.35
N TYR A 121 -1.88 10.80 -14.15
CA TYR A 121 -1.37 11.81 -13.23
C TYR A 121 -0.30 11.30 -12.24
N ALA A 122 -0.20 9.97 -12.01
CA ALA A 122 0.82 9.35 -11.17
C ALA A 122 2.20 9.24 -11.85
N ARG A 123 2.32 9.59 -13.13
CA ARG A 123 3.62 9.89 -13.73
C ARG A 123 4.17 11.14 -13.04
N VAL A 124 4.93 10.92 -11.97
CA VAL A 124 5.82 11.93 -11.40
C VAL A 124 6.55 12.58 -12.58
N PRO A 125 6.54 13.92 -12.72
CA PRO A 125 7.40 14.59 -13.69
C PRO A 125 8.80 14.04 -13.51
N ALA A 126 9.47 13.68 -14.61
CA ALA A 126 10.88 13.37 -14.54
C ALA A 126 11.58 14.58 -13.92
N VAL A 127 11.96 14.46 -12.64
CA VAL A 127 13.00 15.31 -12.05
C VAL A 127 14.34 14.84 -12.56
#